data_AF-A0A3C1T4M7-F1
#
_entry.id   AF-A0A3C1T4M7-F1
#
_cell.length_a   1.000
_cell.length_b   1.000
_cell.length_c   1.000
_cell.angle_alpha   90.00
_cell.angle_beta   90.00
_cell.angle_gamma   90.00
#
_symmetry.space_group_name_H-M   'P 1'
#
loop_
_entity.id
_entity.type
_entity.pdbx_description
1 polymer ?
#
loop_
_entity_poly.entity_id
_entity_poly.type
_entity_poly.pdbx_seq_one_letter_code
_entity_poly.pdbx_strand_id
1 'polypeptide(L)'
;MDNKEQKPAKQSSGNSMLKNILMGVVTPVLAATIIYFLGFNNKDESKVEFLRKKEATEKTWIAYIQARGIFSAVMKKLGESGDIEITRNNINHEIETSIGNLENIKKEPNADQRVYSSVDIMIQQMKDLKPLMNKFLDDMSAYAATNPPEEEGFKFVQERGLELKSQVTHLRQRDSLRLAVYYDGMNKDYKIKLPTSTDLVKEE
;
A
#
# COMPACT_ATOMS: atom_id res chain seq x y z
N MET A 1 -26.33 52.42 4.67
CA MET A 1 -25.17 52.16 5.55
C MET A 1 -25.27 50.74 6.03
N ASP A 2 -24.13 50.07 6.02
CA ASP A 2 -23.96 48.66 5.69
C ASP A 2 -24.48 47.63 6.69
N ASN A 3 -24.70 46.44 6.14
CA ASN A 3 -25.16 45.23 6.79
C ASN A 3 -23.95 44.32 7.11
N LYS A 4 -24.07 43.55 8.20
CA LYS A 4 -23.35 42.32 8.57
C LYS A 4 -21.97 42.41 9.25
N GLU A 5 -21.93 41.91 10.49
CA GLU A 5 -20.87 40.99 10.93
C GLU A 5 -21.44 39.55 10.98
N GLN A 6 -20.95 38.71 10.07
CA GLN A 6 -20.95 37.25 10.20
C GLN A 6 -19.55 36.82 10.64
N LYS A 7 -19.44 36.05 11.72
CA LYS A 7 -18.25 35.26 12.07
C LYS A 7 -18.21 33.93 11.28
N PRO A 8 -17.02 33.35 11.06
CA PRO A 8 -16.66 32.73 9.79
C PRO A 8 -17.09 31.27 9.63
N ALA A 9 -17.31 30.94 8.36
CA ALA A 9 -17.55 29.60 7.82
C ALA A 9 -16.33 28.68 7.96
N LYS A 10 -16.61 27.39 8.17
CA LYS A 10 -15.66 26.27 8.09
C LYS A 10 -14.91 26.27 6.77
N GLN A 11 -13.58 26.17 6.85
CA GLN A 11 -12.67 26.18 5.73
C GLN A 11 -12.53 24.78 5.10
N SER A 12 -12.80 24.76 3.79
CA SER A 12 -12.58 23.78 2.72
C SER A 12 -11.52 22.68 2.94
N SER A 13 -11.93 21.41 2.76
CA SER A 13 -11.05 20.23 2.59
C SER A 13 -10.80 19.84 1.11
N GLY A 14 -11.03 20.75 0.16
CA GLY A 14 -10.87 20.47 -1.29
C GLY A 14 -9.47 20.73 -1.85
N ASN A 15 -8.56 21.32 -1.06
CA ASN A 15 -7.31 21.89 -1.58
C ASN A 15 -6.12 20.90 -1.64
N SER A 16 -6.21 19.73 -1.00
CA SER A 16 -5.13 18.72 -0.96
C SER A 16 -5.21 17.73 -2.12
N MET A 17 -6.42 17.32 -2.51
CA MET A 17 -6.63 16.34 -3.58
C MET A 17 -6.26 16.90 -4.96
N LEU A 18 -6.63 18.16 -5.23
CA LEU A 18 -6.25 18.87 -6.44
C LEU A 18 -4.74 19.10 -6.54
N LYS A 19 -4.04 19.39 -5.44
CA LYS A 19 -2.57 19.54 -5.43
C LYS A 19 -1.83 18.25 -5.80
N ASN A 20 -2.32 17.10 -5.32
CA ASN A 20 -1.72 15.80 -5.62
C ASN A 20 -1.94 15.39 -7.10
N ILE A 21 -3.11 15.72 -7.66
CA ILE A 21 -3.41 15.52 -9.08
C ILE A 21 -2.60 16.50 -9.95
N LEU A 22 -2.52 17.78 -9.55
CA LEU A 22 -1.78 18.82 -10.28
C LEU A 22 -0.28 18.51 -10.32
N MET A 23 0.32 18.06 -9.21
CA MET A 23 1.72 17.62 -9.21
C MET A 23 1.97 16.36 -10.04
N GLY A 24 1.01 15.43 -10.08
CA GLY A 24 1.11 14.21 -10.89
C GLY A 24 1.01 14.43 -12.40
N VAL A 25 0.36 15.51 -12.85
CA VAL A 25 0.14 15.82 -14.28
C VAL A 25 1.07 16.90 -14.81
N VAL A 26 1.41 17.92 -14.00
CA VAL A 26 2.28 19.04 -14.43
C VAL A 26 3.74 18.61 -14.52
N THR A 27 4.20 17.73 -13.62
CA THR A 27 5.60 17.28 -13.58
C THR A 27 6.01 16.48 -14.83
N PRO A 28 5.21 15.50 -15.33
CA PRO A 28 5.53 14.81 -16.58
C PRO A 28 5.52 15.70 -17.82
N VAL A 29 4.61 16.69 -17.89
CA VAL A 29 4.52 17.62 -19.03
C VAL A 29 5.74 18.54 -19.07
N LEU A 30 6.20 19.04 -17.91
CA LEU A 30 7.43 19.81 -17.80
C LEU A 30 8.67 18.97 -18.13
N ALA A 31 8.75 17.73 -17.62
CA ALA A 31 9.84 16.81 -17.94
C ALA A 31 9.91 16.49 -19.44
N ALA A 32 8.76 16.20 -20.08
CA ALA A 32 8.69 15.96 -21.53
C ALA A 32 9.08 17.20 -22.35
N THR A 33 8.70 18.40 -21.90
CA THR A 33 9.07 19.66 -22.55
C THR A 33 10.57 19.95 -22.43
N ILE A 34 11.18 19.67 -21.28
CA ILE A 34 12.62 19.76 -21.05
C ILE A 34 13.38 18.74 -21.92
N ILE A 35 12.89 17.50 -22.00
CA ILE A 35 13.50 16.44 -22.85
C ILE A 35 13.46 16.83 -24.33
N TYR A 36 12.33 17.38 -24.79
CA TYR A 36 12.18 17.87 -26.17
C TYR A 36 13.08 19.08 -26.45
N PHE A 37 13.16 20.04 -25.51
CA PHE A 37 13.99 21.25 -25.64
C PHE A 37 15.51 20.95 -25.58
N LEU A 38 15.94 19.95 -24.82
CA LEU A 38 17.35 19.56 -24.68
C LEU A 38 17.89 18.68 -25.81
N GLY A 39 17.09 18.38 -26.85
CA GLY A 39 17.59 17.74 -28.06
C GLY A 39 18.07 16.29 -27.88
N PHE A 40 17.41 15.51 -27.01
CA PHE A 40 17.71 14.07 -26.83
C PHE A 40 17.22 13.18 -27.98
N ASN A 41 16.73 13.72 -29.10
CA ASN A 41 16.23 12.97 -30.26
C ASN A 41 17.31 12.23 -31.08
N ASN A 42 18.60 12.35 -30.74
CA ASN A 42 19.70 11.78 -31.54
C ASN A 42 20.67 10.88 -30.74
N LYS A 43 20.19 10.07 -29.79
CA LYS A 43 21.07 9.11 -29.07
C LYS A 43 20.40 7.76 -28.89
N ASP A 44 20.99 6.75 -29.54
CA ASP A 44 20.97 5.32 -29.20
C ASP A 44 19.71 4.88 -28.43
N GLU A 45 18.66 4.53 -29.17
CA GLU A 45 17.32 4.19 -28.65
C GLU A 45 17.37 3.23 -27.46
N SER A 46 18.35 2.31 -27.46
CA SER A 46 18.63 1.35 -26.39
C SER A 46 18.90 2.02 -25.03
N LYS A 47 19.62 3.14 -25.01
CA LYS A 47 19.97 3.89 -23.80
C LYS A 47 18.77 4.69 -23.29
N VAL A 48 17.99 5.27 -24.19
CA VAL A 48 16.75 6.01 -23.83
C VAL A 48 15.72 5.03 -23.26
N GLU A 49 15.55 3.87 -23.88
CA GLU A 49 14.65 2.82 -23.40
C GLU A 49 15.08 2.30 -22.02
N PHE A 50 16.38 2.05 -21.82
CA PHE A 50 16.91 1.64 -20.51
C PHE A 50 16.62 2.68 -19.42
N LEU A 51 16.88 3.97 -19.68
CA LEU A 51 16.62 5.04 -18.71
C LEU A 51 15.12 5.17 -18.41
N ARG A 52 14.26 5.05 -19.42
CA ARG A 52 12.80 5.08 -19.23
C ARG A 52 12.32 3.91 -18.38
N LYS A 53 12.82 2.70 -18.64
CA LYS A 53 12.48 1.51 -17.87
C LYS A 53 12.97 1.62 -16.43
N LYS A 54 14.17 2.15 -16.22
CA LYS A 54 14.72 2.44 -14.90
C LYS A 54 13.84 3.41 -14.11
N GLU A 55 13.50 4.55 -14.69
CA GLU A 55 12.67 5.58 -14.05
C GLU A 55 11.27 5.04 -13.71
N ALA A 56 10.63 4.33 -14.65
CA ALA A 56 9.35 3.66 -14.41
C ALA A 56 9.46 2.64 -13.27
N THR A 57 10.52 1.83 -13.26
CA THR A 57 10.79 0.83 -12.21
C THR A 57 10.92 1.46 -10.83
N GLU A 58 11.68 2.55 -10.70
CA GLU A 58 11.84 3.28 -9.45
C GLU A 58 10.51 3.84 -8.95
N LYS A 59 9.76 4.52 -9.84
CA LYS A 59 8.45 5.10 -9.53
C LYS A 59 7.45 4.03 -9.09
N THR A 60 7.33 2.94 -9.84
CA THR A 60 6.42 1.83 -9.53
C THR A 60 6.81 1.16 -8.21
N TRP A 61 8.12 1.01 -7.94
CA TRP A 61 8.59 0.44 -6.68
C TRP A 61 8.27 1.34 -5.48
N ILE A 62 8.48 2.65 -5.59
CA ILE A 62 8.12 3.62 -4.55
C ILE A 62 6.63 3.53 -4.23
N ALA A 63 5.77 3.54 -5.26
CA ALA A 63 4.33 3.40 -5.08
C ALA A 63 3.96 2.08 -4.40
N TYR A 64 4.63 0.98 -4.76
CA TYR A 64 4.44 -0.34 -4.13
C TYR A 64 4.79 -0.32 -2.63
N ILE A 65 5.92 0.29 -2.24
CA ILE A 65 6.32 0.39 -0.83
C ILE A 65 5.38 1.32 -0.06
N GLN A 66 4.93 2.42 -0.67
CA GLN A 66 3.95 3.33 -0.06
C GLN A 66 2.61 2.63 0.19
N ALA A 67 2.10 1.87 -0.77
CA ALA A 67 0.87 1.09 -0.61
C ALA A 67 1.00 0.09 0.56
N ARG A 68 2.16 -0.56 0.73
CA ARG A 68 2.44 -1.40 1.92
C ARG A 68 2.42 -0.61 3.21
N GLY A 69 3.03 0.57 3.22
CA GLY A 69 3.08 1.44 4.39
C GLY A 69 1.67 1.85 4.84
N ILE A 70 0.86 2.34 3.89
CA ILE A 70 -0.53 2.76 4.15
C ILE A 70 -1.35 1.61 4.70
N PHE A 71 -1.35 0.46 4.02
CA PHE A 71 -2.11 -0.71 4.48
C PHE A 71 -1.69 -1.12 5.90
N SER A 72 -0.38 -1.20 6.17
CA SER A 72 0.11 -1.55 7.51
C SER A 72 -0.31 -0.53 8.57
N ALA A 73 -0.36 0.76 8.25
CA ALA A 73 -0.76 1.81 9.17
C ALA A 73 -2.27 1.75 9.45
N VAL A 74 -3.09 1.52 8.42
CA VAL A 74 -4.55 1.37 8.59
C VAL A 74 -4.86 0.12 9.42
N MET A 75 -4.28 -1.03 9.08
CA MET A 75 -4.52 -2.29 9.81
C MET A 75 -4.13 -2.20 11.30
N LYS A 76 -3.09 -1.43 11.66
CA LYS A 76 -2.74 -1.18 13.07
C LYS A 76 -3.80 -0.40 13.83
N LYS A 77 -4.56 0.46 13.15
CA LYS A 77 -5.64 1.27 13.74
C LYS A 77 -6.97 0.52 13.79
N LEU A 78 -7.12 -0.58 13.04
CA LEU A 78 -8.37 -1.34 12.92
C LEU A 78 -8.75 -2.21 14.14
N GLY A 79 -8.18 -1.96 15.32
CA GLY A 79 -8.52 -2.64 16.57
C GLY A 79 -9.32 -1.81 17.57
N GLU A 80 -9.76 -0.61 17.20
CA GLU A 80 -10.34 0.37 18.16
C GLU A 80 -11.86 0.28 18.30
N SER A 81 -12.56 -0.51 17.46
CA SER A 81 -14.01 -0.70 17.56
C SER A 81 -14.37 -1.89 18.46
N GLY A 82 -15.33 -1.70 19.36
CA GLY A 82 -15.89 -2.78 20.19
C GLY A 82 -16.91 -3.69 19.47
N ASP A 83 -17.19 -3.44 18.19
CA ASP A 83 -18.15 -4.19 17.37
C ASP A 83 -17.42 -5.02 16.30
N ILE A 84 -17.55 -6.34 16.40
CA ILE A 84 -16.88 -7.31 15.52
C ILE A 84 -17.36 -7.21 14.07
N GLU A 85 -18.64 -6.91 13.83
CA GLU A 85 -19.18 -6.79 12.47
C GLU A 85 -18.67 -5.51 11.80
N ILE A 86 -18.58 -4.41 12.55
CA ILE A 86 -17.96 -3.17 12.06
C ILE A 86 -16.46 -3.41 11.77
N THR A 87 -15.74 -4.08 12.68
CA THR A 87 -14.34 -4.46 12.46
C THR A 87 -14.17 -5.28 11.19
N ARG A 88 -15.00 -6.32 11.00
CA ARG A 88 -15.00 -7.19 9.82
C ARG A 88 -15.17 -6.38 8.53
N ASN A 89 -16.18 -5.51 8.50
CA ASN A 89 -16.47 -4.70 7.31
C ASN A 89 -15.34 -3.72 6.99
N ASN A 90 -14.76 -3.06 7.99
CA ASN A 90 -13.63 -2.15 7.80
C ASN A 90 -12.39 -2.88 7.28
N ILE A 91 -12.07 -4.03 7.87
CA ILE A 91 -10.95 -4.86 7.42
C ILE A 91 -11.13 -5.32 5.97
N ASN A 92 -12.31 -5.85 5.64
CA ASN A 92 -12.60 -6.31 4.29
C ASN A 92 -12.57 -5.16 3.27
N HIS A 93 -13.13 -4.00 3.62
CA HIS A 93 -13.10 -2.82 2.78
C HIS A 93 -11.67 -2.33 2.53
N GLU A 94 -10.83 -2.29 3.56
CA GLU A 94 -9.45 -1.84 3.43
C GLU A 94 -8.62 -2.80 2.57
N ILE A 95 -8.80 -4.11 2.71
CA ILE A 95 -8.15 -5.10 1.85
C ILE A 95 -8.52 -4.87 0.38
N GLU A 96 -9.81 -4.75 0.06
CA GLU A 96 -10.25 -4.56 -1.32
C GLU A 96 -9.74 -3.24 -1.90
N THR A 97 -9.77 -2.18 -1.11
CA THR A 97 -9.23 -0.86 -1.50
C THR A 97 -7.73 -0.94 -1.77
N SER A 98 -6.98 -1.59 -0.88
CA SER A 98 -5.55 -1.78 -1.02
C SER A 98 -5.19 -2.65 -2.24
N ILE A 99 -5.95 -3.72 -2.51
CA ILE A 99 -5.80 -4.52 -3.74
C ILE A 99 -6.05 -3.66 -4.98
N GLY A 100 -7.11 -2.84 -4.98
CA GLY A 100 -7.40 -1.91 -6.08
C GLY A 100 -6.28 -0.90 -6.33
N ASN A 101 -5.70 -0.35 -5.26
CA ASN A 101 -4.55 0.56 -5.35
C ASN A 101 -3.32 -0.13 -5.95
N LEU A 102 -3.05 -1.38 -5.55
CA LEU A 102 -1.96 -2.19 -6.09
C LEU A 102 -2.16 -2.51 -7.57
N GLU A 103 -3.37 -2.89 -8.00
CA GLU A 103 -3.66 -3.12 -9.42
C GLU A 103 -3.49 -1.85 -10.26
N ASN A 104 -3.76 -0.67 -9.69
CA ASN A 104 -3.51 0.61 -10.38
C ASN A 104 -2.00 0.86 -10.60
N ILE A 105 -1.13 0.42 -9.69
CA ILE A 105 0.34 0.55 -9.85
C ILE A 105 0.82 -0.21 -11.09
N LYS A 106 0.19 -1.34 -11.42
CA LYS A 106 0.53 -2.17 -12.59
C LYS A 106 0.17 -1.52 -13.93
N LYS A 107 -0.57 -0.40 -13.94
CA LYS A 107 -0.91 0.34 -15.16
C LYS A 107 0.22 1.23 -15.66
N GLU A 108 1.23 1.51 -14.83
CA GLU A 108 2.43 2.23 -15.29
C GLU A 108 3.10 1.42 -16.39
N PRO A 109 3.25 1.93 -17.62
CA PRO A 109 3.92 1.18 -18.67
C PRO A 109 5.43 1.15 -18.44
N ASN A 110 6.09 0.09 -18.92
CA ASN A 110 7.56 -0.01 -19.03
C ASN A 110 8.33 -0.20 -17.73
N ALA A 111 7.68 -0.44 -16.59
CA ALA A 111 8.42 -0.85 -15.40
C ALA A 111 8.94 -2.30 -15.55
N ASP A 112 9.95 -2.64 -14.76
CA ASP A 112 10.48 -3.99 -14.71
C ASP A 112 9.40 -4.99 -14.24
N GLN A 113 9.31 -6.13 -14.94
CA GLN A 113 8.35 -7.19 -14.61
C GLN A 113 8.48 -7.69 -13.17
N ARG A 114 9.68 -7.59 -12.58
CA ARG A 114 9.91 -7.94 -11.17
C ARG A 114 9.17 -7.03 -10.20
N VAL A 115 8.95 -5.76 -10.53
CA VAL A 115 8.11 -4.87 -9.70
C VAL A 115 6.66 -5.33 -9.76
N TYR A 116 6.11 -5.58 -10.96
CA TYR A 116 4.74 -6.08 -11.08
C TYR A 116 4.57 -7.44 -10.38
N SER A 117 5.56 -8.32 -10.49
CA SER A 117 5.55 -9.60 -9.78
C SER A 117 5.56 -9.42 -8.25
N SER A 118 6.24 -8.38 -7.74
CA SER A 118 6.23 -8.02 -6.32
C SER A 118 4.86 -7.49 -5.87
N VAL A 119 4.19 -6.73 -6.75
CA VAL A 119 2.81 -6.26 -6.55
C VAL A 119 1.84 -7.46 -6.54
N ASP A 120 1.95 -8.38 -7.49
CA ASP A 120 1.09 -9.58 -7.57
C ASP A 120 1.21 -10.45 -6.32
N ILE A 121 2.43 -10.64 -5.81
CA ILE A 121 2.67 -11.34 -4.54
C ILE A 121 1.91 -10.68 -3.40
N MET A 122 1.98 -9.35 -3.30
CA MET A 122 1.30 -8.63 -2.23
C MET A 122 -0.22 -8.70 -2.35
N ILE A 123 -0.76 -8.58 -3.57
CA ILE A 123 -2.19 -8.78 -3.83
C ILE A 123 -2.62 -10.17 -3.37
N GLN A 124 -1.84 -11.21 -3.72
CA GLN A 124 -2.15 -12.58 -3.30
C GLN A 124 -2.06 -12.74 -1.78
N GLN A 125 -1.06 -12.16 -1.13
CA GLN A 125 -0.95 -12.15 0.33
C GLN A 125 -2.16 -11.48 1.00
N MET A 126 -2.69 -10.39 0.42
CA MET A 126 -3.91 -9.74 0.91
C MET A 126 -5.15 -10.61 0.72
N LYS A 127 -5.28 -11.27 -0.44
CA LYS A 127 -6.35 -12.24 -0.71
C LYS A 127 -6.30 -13.42 0.26
N ASP A 128 -5.12 -13.91 0.60
CA ASP A 128 -4.91 -15.00 1.54
C ASP A 128 -5.11 -14.55 2.99
N LEU A 129 -4.81 -13.29 3.32
CA LEU A 129 -5.00 -12.72 4.66
C LEU A 129 -6.48 -12.55 5.01
N LYS A 130 -7.31 -12.13 4.04
CA LYS A 130 -8.75 -11.89 4.21
C LYS A 130 -9.50 -13.05 4.89
N PRO A 131 -9.45 -14.31 4.40
CA PRO A 131 -10.15 -15.42 5.04
C PRO A 131 -9.60 -15.75 6.43
N LEU A 132 -8.30 -15.54 6.70
CA LEU A 132 -7.73 -15.79 8.03
C LEU A 132 -8.31 -14.82 9.08
N MET A 133 -8.41 -13.54 8.71
CA MET A 133 -8.99 -12.53 9.60
C MET A 133 -10.49 -12.74 9.79
N ASN A 134 -11.23 -13.06 8.73
CA ASN A 134 -12.66 -13.35 8.85
C ASN A 134 -12.89 -14.59 9.74
N LYS A 135 -12.12 -15.66 9.55
CA LYS A 135 -12.19 -16.84 10.42
C LYS A 135 -11.91 -16.50 11.89
N PHE A 136 -10.89 -15.67 12.16
CA PHE A 136 -10.62 -15.22 13.53
C PHE A 136 -11.83 -14.50 14.14
N LEU A 137 -12.45 -13.57 13.40
CA LEU A 137 -13.64 -12.84 13.86
C LEU A 137 -14.87 -13.75 14.01
N ASP A 138 -15.02 -14.76 13.15
CA ASP A 138 -16.07 -15.78 13.25
C ASP A 138 -15.89 -16.62 14.52
N ASP A 139 -14.67 -17.09 14.79
CA ASP A 139 -14.31 -17.82 16.02
C ASP A 139 -14.61 -16.95 17.26
N MET A 140 -14.29 -15.65 17.23
CA MET A 140 -14.58 -14.73 18.34
C MET A 140 -16.09 -14.54 18.54
N SER A 141 -16.85 -14.36 17.45
CA SER A 141 -18.29 -14.15 17.51
C SER A 141 -19.02 -15.38 18.03
N ALA A 142 -18.64 -16.57 17.54
CA ALA A 142 -19.22 -17.84 17.97
C ALA A 142 -18.94 -18.12 19.45
N TYR A 143 -17.72 -17.81 19.91
CA TYR A 143 -17.36 -17.96 21.31
C TYR A 143 -18.08 -16.95 22.21
N ALA A 144 -18.20 -15.68 21.81
CA ALA A 144 -18.96 -14.69 22.56
C ALA A 144 -20.44 -15.10 22.73
N ALA A 145 -21.04 -15.72 21.70
CA ALA A 145 -22.42 -16.19 21.75
C ALA A 145 -22.68 -17.30 22.79
N THR A 146 -21.65 -17.98 23.30
CA THR A 146 -21.80 -18.99 24.37
C THR A 146 -21.86 -18.39 25.77
N ASN A 147 -21.75 -17.06 25.91
CA ASN A 147 -21.66 -16.35 27.20
C ASN A 147 -20.65 -16.95 28.20
N PRO A 148 -19.38 -17.12 27.80
CA PRO A 148 -18.37 -17.75 28.64
C PRO A 148 -17.90 -16.83 29.78
N PRO A 149 -17.29 -17.39 30.85
CA PRO A 149 -16.61 -16.60 31.87
C PRO A 149 -15.51 -15.72 31.29
N GLU A 150 -15.30 -14.54 31.87
CA GLU A 150 -14.34 -13.53 31.38
C GLU A 150 -12.89 -14.07 31.32
N GLU A 151 -12.47 -14.83 32.33
CA GLU A 151 -11.13 -15.45 32.37
C GLU A 151 -10.92 -16.45 31.24
N GLU A 152 -11.94 -17.25 30.91
CA GLU A 152 -11.90 -18.20 29.79
C GLU A 152 -11.88 -17.44 28.45
N GLY A 153 -12.61 -16.33 28.37
CA GLY A 153 -12.63 -15.47 27.19
C GLY A 153 -11.28 -14.83 26.88
N PHE A 154 -10.58 -14.31 27.87
CA PHE A 154 -9.24 -13.77 27.63
C PHE A 154 -8.28 -14.82 27.09
N LYS A 155 -8.29 -16.02 27.67
CA LYS A 155 -7.45 -17.15 27.24
C LYS A 155 -7.78 -17.57 25.81
N PHE A 156 -9.06 -17.69 25.47
CA PHE A 156 -9.50 -18.04 24.12
C PHE A 156 -9.05 -17.02 23.06
N VAL A 157 -9.24 -15.72 23.33
CA VAL A 157 -8.79 -14.64 22.42
C VAL A 157 -7.27 -14.70 22.24
N GLN A 158 -6.51 -14.92 23.31
CA GLN A 158 -5.05 -14.98 23.25
C GLN A 158 -4.57 -16.17 22.40
N GLU A 159 -5.13 -17.36 22.61
CA GLU A 159 -4.78 -18.57 21.85
C GLU A 159 -5.08 -18.38 20.36
N ARG A 160 -6.26 -17.86 20.02
CA ARG A 160 -6.65 -17.59 18.64
C ARG A 160 -5.84 -16.46 18.01
N GLY A 161 -5.46 -15.46 18.78
CA GLY A 161 -4.58 -14.38 18.34
C GLY A 161 -3.17 -14.88 18.01
N LEU A 162 -2.64 -15.82 18.80
CA LEU A 162 -1.36 -16.48 18.51
C LEU A 162 -1.44 -17.36 17.26
N GLU A 163 -2.55 -18.11 17.08
CA GLU A 163 -2.81 -18.90 15.87
C GLU A 163 -2.82 -18.00 14.62
N LEU A 164 -3.60 -16.91 14.65
CA LEU A 164 -3.66 -15.93 13.57
C LEU A 164 -2.28 -15.33 13.28
N LYS A 165 -1.56 -14.90 14.32
CA LYS A 165 -0.20 -14.34 14.17
C LYS A 165 0.75 -15.33 13.49
N SER A 166 0.68 -16.62 13.85
CA SER A 166 1.49 -17.67 13.22
C SER A 166 1.16 -17.82 11.73
N GLN A 167 -0.12 -17.91 11.39
CA GLN A 167 -0.59 -18.04 10.00
C GLN A 167 -0.19 -16.82 9.15
N VAL A 168 -0.35 -15.60 9.68
CA VAL A 168 0.08 -14.35 9.02
C VAL A 168 1.60 -14.30 8.85
N THR A 169 2.36 -14.76 9.85
CA THR A 169 3.82 -14.83 9.76
C THR A 169 4.26 -15.79 8.65
N HIS A 170 3.62 -16.96 8.55
CA HIS A 170 3.88 -17.92 7.50
C HIS A 170 3.58 -17.34 6.11
N LEU A 171 2.43 -16.65 5.93
CA LEU A 171 2.10 -15.96 4.68
C LEU A 171 3.18 -14.95 4.28
N ARG A 172 3.67 -14.15 5.22
CA ARG A 172 4.73 -13.17 4.98
C ARG A 172 6.06 -13.83 4.60
N GLN A 173 6.40 -14.95 5.23
CA GLN A 173 7.66 -15.65 5.01
C GLN A 173 7.69 -16.41 3.68
N ARG A 174 6.54 -16.97 3.25
CA ARG A 174 6.38 -17.76 2.02
C ARG A 174 7.06 -17.13 0.81
N ASP A 175 6.88 -15.82 0.63
CA ASP A 175 7.34 -15.11 -0.57
C ASP A 175 8.58 -14.23 -0.31
N SER A 176 9.14 -14.26 0.90
CA SER A 176 10.21 -13.35 1.34
C SER A 176 11.49 -13.47 0.51
N LEU A 177 11.93 -14.70 0.22
CA LEU A 177 13.11 -14.96 -0.62
C LEU A 177 12.91 -14.43 -2.05
N ARG A 178 11.74 -14.68 -2.63
CA ARG A 178 11.44 -14.22 -4.00
C ARG A 178 11.43 -12.69 -4.08
N LEU A 179 10.82 -12.02 -3.10
CA LEU A 179 10.83 -10.56 -3.01
C LEU A 179 12.24 -9.99 -2.85
N ALA A 180 13.09 -10.64 -2.04
CA ALA A 180 14.50 -10.24 -1.89
C ALA A 180 15.27 -10.37 -3.22
N VAL A 181 15.10 -11.49 -3.92
CA VAL A 181 15.72 -11.72 -5.24
C VAL A 181 15.28 -10.66 -6.26
N TYR A 182 14.00 -10.28 -6.26
CA TYR A 182 13.49 -9.21 -7.14
C TYR A 182 14.12 -7.86 -6.80
N TYR A 183 14.15 -7.50 -5.52
CA TYR A 183 14.77 -6.26 -5.04
C TYR A 183 16.26 -6.18 -5.42
N ASP A 184 17.04 -7.21 -5.08
CA ASP A 184 18.48 -7.25 -5.35
C ASP A 184 18.77 -7.22 -6.85
N GLY A 185 17.98 -7.96 -7.64
CA GLY A 185 18.10 -7.99 -9.09
C GLY A 185 17.90 -6.63 -9.72
N MET A 186 16.85 -5.89 -9.33
CA MET A 186 16.58 -4.56 -9.87
C MET A 186 17.66 -3.55 -9.46
N ASN A 187 18.09 -3.56 -8.20
CA ASN A 187 19.17 -2.68 -7.74
C ASN A 187 20.47 -2.91 -8.51
N LYS A 188 20.81 -4.18 -8.74
CA LYS A 188 22.00 -4.56 -9.51
C LYS A 188 21.90 -4.13 -10.98
N ASP A 189 20.80 -4.44 -11.64
CA ASP A 189 20.64 -4.21 -13.09
C ASP A 189 20.57 -2.71 -13.43
N TYR A 190 19.87 -1.92 -12.60
CA TYR A 190 19.72 -0.48 -12.83
C TYR A 190 20.79 0.37 -12.12
N LYS A 191 21.69 -0.27 -11.35
CA LYS A 191 22.72 0.38 -10.52
C LYS A 191 22.13 1.47 -9.64
N ILE A 192 21.14 1.09 -8.84
CA ILE A 192 20.38 1.98 -7.94
C ILE A 192 20.24 1.39 -6.55
N LYS A 193 19.69 2.21 -5.65
CA LYS A 193 19.21 1.78 -4.34
C LYS A 193 17.74 2.14 -4.20
N LEU A 194 16.88 1.18 -4.48
CA LEU A 194 15.45 1.28 -4.28
C LEU A 194 15.14 1.40 -2.77
N PRO A 195 14.18 2.24 -2.37
CA PRO A 195 13.82 2.39 -0.97
C PRO A 195 13.17 1.13 -0.42
N THR A 196 13.35 0.89 0.87
CA THR A 196 12.70 -0.17 1.63
C THR A 196 11.60 0.40 2.51
N SER A 197 10.73 -0.46 3.06
CA SER A 197 9.68 -0.02 4.00
C SER A 197 10.24 0.71 5.22
N THR A 198 11.49 0.46 5.63
CA THR A 198 12.18 1.16 6.72
C THR A 198 12.68 2.55 6.35
N ASP A 199 12.88 2.82 5.05
CA ASP A 199 13.37 4.13 4.59
C ASP A 199 12.24 5.17 4.56
N LEU A 200 10.97 4.74 4.37
CA LEU A 200 9.81 5.63 4.34
C LEU A 200 9.26 6.02 5.72
N VAL A 201 9.73 5.41 6.81
CA VAL A 201 9.24 5.66 8.19
C VAL A 201 10.08 6.75 8.89
N LYS A 202 11.21 7.18 8.30
CA LYS A 202 12.12 8.15 8.93
C LYS A 202 11.76 9.62 8.70
N GLU A 203 10.63 9.91 8.05
CA GLU A 203 10.19 11.28 7.75
C GLU A 203 8.98 11.76 8.59
N GLU A 204 8.64 11.08 9.69
CA GLU A 204 7.67 11.57 10.69
C GLU A 204 8.33 11.87 12.04
#